data_AF-F8NPD1-F1
#
_entry.id   AF-F8NPD1-F1
#
_cell.length_a   1.000
_cell.length_b   1.000
_cell.length_c   1.000
_cell.angle_alpha   90.00
_cell.angle_beta   90.00
_cell.angle_gamma   90.00
#
_symmetry.space_group_name_H-M   'P 1'
#
loop_
_entity.id
_entity.type
_entity.pdbx_description
1 polymer ?
#
loop_
_entity_poly.entity_id
_entity_poly.type
_entity_poly.pdbx_seq_one_letter_code
_entity_poly.pdbx_strand_id
1 'polypeptide(L)'
;MEPKKGIVYSYRMIAGSAPLQFFVTVEAEPDRQNHYMFSLSMKAGHVERTLCESILMRLSIDPTKLDFSVFVFPPKSSLPYGCLQNLRVWLRTAGMDHRIFADNDLWVGKDPDFRSIGDASFAVLRNATEDMLIYQGMVGQAHVSYIVRWNLVSVGLYSLSFEYEAGGAGRPLFEDYRLRLDCEPQTVSFMIYSIPVSSTPAGASHRLRFWLRTPYTSLSPTSSVNSHAHPTESYIYQRLWKSDSFKLGAGLNFEALGSKVVIATRDPGPPAIERETQPLSLFPNRRPRTIVDPGEDDVAQSRFSFD
;
A
#
# COMPACT_ATOMS: atom_id res chain seq x y z
N MET A 1 -2.82 31.69 18.16
CA MET A 1 -2.88 31.47 16.69
C MET A 1 -4.00 30.50 16.44
N GLU A 2 -5.04 30.88 15.69
CA GLU A 2 -6.07 29.91 15.31
C GLU A 2 -5.44 28.85 14.39
N PRO A 3 -5.75 27.55 14.58
CA PRO A 3 -5.31 26.52 13.67
C PRO A 3 -5.90 26.82 12.28
N LYS A 4 -5.03 27.04 11.29
CA LYS A 4 -5.45 27.23 9.90
C LYS A 4 -6.21 25.96 9.48
N LYS A 5 -7.50 26.11 9.17
CA LYS A 5 -8.37 25.00 8.77
C LYS A 5 -7.90 24.43 7.43
N GLY A 6 -7.72 23.12 7.35
CA GLY A 6 -7.51 22.41 6.08
C GLY A 6 -8.76 22.48 5.20
N ILE A 7 -8.55 22.59 3.89
CA ILE A 7 -9.63 22.60 2.87
C ILE A 7 -9.68 21.22 2.23
N VAL A 8 -10.87 20.64 2.09
CA VAL A 8 -11.05 19.30 1.51
C VAL A 8 -11.95 19.37 0.28
N TYR A 9 -11.41 18.92 -0.86
CA TYR A 9 -12.15 18.76 -2.11
C TYR A 9 -12.53 17.29 -2.28
N SER A 10 -13.85 17.02 -2.39
CA SER A 10 -14.39 15.66 -2.40
C SER A 10 -14.95 15.29 -3.78
N TYR A 11 -14.55 14.12 -4.28
CA TYR A 11 -14.97 13.61 -5.58
C TYR A 11 -15.57 12.21 -5.44
N ARG A 12 -16.71 11.97 -6.07
CA ARG A 12 -17.37 10.65 -6.08
C ARG A 12 -17.27 10.03 -7.46
N MET A 13 -16.95 8.74 -7.53
CA MET A 13 -16.96 7.99 -8.78
C MET A 13 -17.21 6.50 -8.55
N ILE A 14 -17.35 5.74 -9.62
CA ILE A 14 -17.48 4.29 -9.59
C ILE A 14 -16.34 3.70 -10.44
N ALA A 15 -15.57 2.78 -9.86
CA ALA A 15 -14.52 2.05 -10.59
C ALA A 15 -14.42 0.61 -10.06
N GLY A 16 -14.16 -0.36 -10.95
CA GLY A 16 -14.21 -1.78 -10.60
C GLY A 16 -15.56 -2.20 -9.98
N SER A 17 -16.66 -1.56 -10.41
CA SER A 17 -18.00 -1.69 -9.83
C SER A 17 -18.13 -1.29 -8.35
N ALA A 18 -17.09 -0.68 -7.76
CA ALA A 18 -17.10 -0.17 -6.40
C ALA A 18 -17.32 1.35 -6.38
N PRO A 19 -18.19 1.88 -5.49
CA PRO A 19 -18.27 3.30 -5.23
C PRO A 19 -17.02 3.79 -4.48
N LEU A 20 -16.39 4.84 -5.01
CA LEU A 20 -15.18 5.45 -4.47
C LEU A 20 -15.45 6.92 -4.12
N GLN A 21 -14.77 7.39 -3.09
CA GLN A 21 -14.66 8.81 -2.77
C GLN A 21 -13.19 9.18 -2.70
N PHE A 22 -12.77 10.23 -3.41
CA PHE A 22 -11.43 10.78 -3.33
C PHE A 22 -11.48 12.12 -2.61
N PHE A 23 -10.48 12.36 -1.77
CA PHE A 23 -10.32 13.60 -1.03
C PHE A 23 -8.95 14.20 -1.35
N VAL A 24 -8.97 15.41 -1.91
CA VAL A 24 -7.77 16.25 -2.04
C VAL A 24 -7.80 17.25 -0.89
N THR A 25 -6.89 17.08 0.06
CA THR A 25 -6.79 17.95 1.23
C THR A 25 -5.65 18.94 1.03
N VAL A 26 -5.93 20.21 1.25
CA VAL A 26 -5.00 21.33 1.10
C VAL A 26 -4.84 22.01 2.46
N GLU A 27 -3.64 21.90 3.04
CA GLU A 27 -3.33 22.43 4.36
C GLU A 27 -2.23 23.48 4.26
N ALA A 28 -2.40 24.63 4.92
CA ALA A 28 -1.37 25.65 4.93
C ALA A 28 -0.16 25.18 5.77
N GLU A 29 1.05 25.38 5.24
CA GLU A 29 2.26 25.12 6.00
C GLU A 29 2.39 26.15 7.15
N PRO A 30 2.62 25.72 8.40
CA PRO A 30 2.64 26.64 9.55
C PRO A 30 3.68 27.76 9.40
N ASP A 31 4.86 27.41 8.89
CA ASP A 31 6.04 28.27 8.90
C ASP A 31 6.29 29.01 7.58
N ARG A 32 5.48 28.75 6.54
CA ARG A 32 5.70 29.32 5.21
C ARG A 32 4.43 29.91 4.63
N GLN A 33 4.46 31.22 4.40
CA GLN A 33 3.35 31.93 3.76
C GLN A 33 3.19 31.41 2.32
N ASN A 34 1.93 31.27 1.88
CA ASN A 34 1.55 30.82 0.55
C ASN A 34 2.04 29.41 0.16
N HIS A 35 2.53 28.62 1.12
CA HIS A 35 2.89 27.22 0.90
C HIS A 35 1.84 26.31 1.49
N TYR A 36 1.48 25.28 0.74
CA TYR A 36 0.38 24.39 1.06
C TYR A 36 0.80 22.95 0.81
N MET A 37 0.49 22.08 1.75
CA MET A 37 0.62 20.64 1.64
C MET A 37 -0.64 20.08 1.02
N PHE A 38 -0.49 19.40 -0.11
CA PHE A 38 -1.55 18.68 -0.79
C PHE A 38 -1.41 17.21 -0.42
N SER A 39 -2.50 16.59 0.04
CA SER A 39 -2.56 15.14 0.26
C SER A 39 -3.76 14.53 -0.45
N LEU A 40 -3.63 13.25 -0.80
CA LEU A 40 -4.66 12.50 -1.50
C LEU A 40 -5.02 11.25 -0.73
N SER A 41 -6.29 11.16 -0.32
CA SER A 41 -6.86 9.93 0.23
C SER A 41 -8.02 9.43 -0.62
N MET A 42 -8.30 8.14 -0.47
CA MET A 42 -9.44 7.49 -1.09
C MET A 42 -10.17 6.67 -0.04
N LYS A 43 -11.49 6.78 -0.05
CA LYS A 43 -12.41 5.93 0.68
C LYS A 43 -13.16 5.00 -0.26
N ALA A 44 -13.16 3.72 0.08
CA ALA A 44 -14.00 2.72 -0.57
C ALA A 44 -14.62 1.82 0.50
N GLY A 45 -15.96 1.73 0.51
CA GLY A 45 -16.69 1.14 1.62
C GLY A 45 -16.48 1.91 2.92
N HIS A 46 -16.12 1.20 3.99
CA HIS A 46 -15.91 1.76 5.32
C HIS A 46 -14.46 2.19 5.60
N VAL A 47 -13.58 2.14 4.59
CA VAL A 47 -12.13 2.34 4.79
C VAL A 47 -11.63 3.48 3.91
N GLU A 48 -10.95 4.44 4.54
CA GLU A 48 -10.18 5.50 3.89
C GLU A 48 -8.67 5.27 4.09
N ARG A 49 -7.89 5.46 3.03
CA ARG A 49 -6.43 5.38 3.04
C ARG A 49 -5.79 6.48 2.21
N THR A 50 -4.58 6.88 2.59
CA THR A 50 -3.72 7.73 1.76
C THR A 50 -3.21 6.94 0.55
N LEU A 51 -3.14 7.58 -0.62
CA LEU A 51 -2.70 6.93 -1.87
C LEU A 51 -1.28 7.32 -2.31
N CYS A 52 -0.87 8.56 -2.07
CA CYS A 52 0.40 9.10 -2.52
C CYS A 52 1.08 9.88 -1.40
N GLU A 53 2.38 10.08 -1.54
CA GLU A 53 3.10 11.05 -0.72
C GLU A 53 2.52 12.46 -0.94
N SER A 54 2.44 13.22 0.15
CA SER A 54 1.97 14.60 0.09
C SER A 54 2.94 15.48 -0.69
N ILE A 55 2.42 16.50 -1.37
CA ILE A 55 3.20 17.40 -2.21
C ILE A 55 3.10 18.81 -1.66
N LEU A 56 4.23 19.47 -1.48
CA LEU A 56 4.30 20.87 -1.11
C LEU A 56 4.23 21.76 -2.35
N MET A 57 3.30 22.69 -2.39
CA MET A 57 3.16 23.66 -3.49
C MET A 57 3.04 25.08 -2.96
N ARG A 58 3.61 26.02 -3.71
CA ARG A 58 3.38 27.45 -3.50
C ARG A 58 2.19 27.90 -4.33
N LEU A 59 1.23 28.56 -3.70
CA LEU A 59 0.03 29.09 -4.35
C LEU A 59 -0.01 30.60 -4.28
N SER A 60 -0.31 31.24 -5.41
CA SER A 60 -0.69 32.66 -5.49
C SER A 60 -2.20 32.84 -5.62
N ILE A 61 -2.95 31.74 -5.66
CA ILE A 61 -4.41 31.68 -5.79
C ILE A 61 -4.98 31.30 -4.43
N ASP A 62 -6.15 31.85 -4.10
CA ASP A 62 -6.92 31.46 -2.92
C ASP A 62 -7.16 29.93 -2.94
N PRO A 63 -6.70 29.19 -1.91
CA PRO A 63 -6.79 27.75 -1.87
C PRO A 63 -8.23 27.24 -1.80
N THR A 64 -9.23 28.10 -1.56
CA THR A 64 -10.67 27.73 -1.62
C THR A 64 -11.23 27.73 -3.05
N LYS A 65 -10.50 28.27 -4.02
CA LYS A 65 -10.91 28.42 -5.42
C LYS A 65 -10.18 27.46 -6.37
N LEU A 66 -9.46 26.49 -5.84
CA LEU A 66 -8.77 25.49 -6.65
C LEU A 66 -9.78 24.60 -7.37
N ASP A 67 -9.43 24.18 -8.58
CA ASP A 67 -10.22 23.26 -9.39
C ASP A 67 -9.36 22.03 -9.71
N PHE A 68 -9.86 20.84 -9.36
CA PHE A 68 -9.18 19.59 -9.66
C PHE A 68 -9.97 18.71 -10.62
N SER A 69 -9.25 18.10 -11.55
CA SER A 69 -9.75 16.99 -12.36
C SER A 69 -9.19 15.68 -11.81
N VAL A 70 -10.08 14.87 -11.24
CA VAL A 70 -9.78 13.54 -10.69
C VAL A 70 -10.41 12.48 -11.59
N PHE A 71 -9.60 11.61 -12.16
CA PHE A 71 -10.09 10.55 -13.03
C PHE A 71 -9.28 9.26 -12.89
N VAL A 72 -9.96 8.14 -13.12
CA VAL A 72 -9.36 6.81 -13.19
C VAL A 72 -9.60 6.22 -14.56
N PHE A 73 -8.70 5.37 -15.01
CA PHE A 73 -8.87 4.60 -16.24
C PHE A 73 -8.30 3.19 -16.08
N PRO A 74 -8.98 2.16 -16.62
CA PRO A 74 -8.50 0.80 -16.51
C PRO A 74 -7.26 0.60 -17.41
N PRO A 75 -6.28 -0.20 -17.00
CA PRO A 75 -5.23 -0.68 -17.90
C PRO A 75 -5.80 -1.75 -18.85
N LYS A 76 -4.98 -2.17 -19.81
CA LYS A 76 -5.36 -3.22 -20.79
C LYS A 76 -5.72 -4.57 -20.14
N SER A 77 -5.11 -4.90 -19.01
CA SER A 77 -5.29 -6.20 -18.35
C SER A 77 -5.05 -6.11 -16.85
N SER A 78 -5.84 -6.84 -16.06
CA SER A 78 -5.63 -7.02 -14.63
C SER A 78 -6.16 -8.38 -14.17
N LEU A 79 -5.58 -8.92 -13.09
CA LEU A 79 -6.08 -10.09 -12.39
C LEU A 79 -6.13 -9.79 -10.88
N PRO A 80 -7.31 -9.81 -10.23
CA PRO A 80 -8.65 -10.05 -10.82
C PRO A 80 -9.05 -9.01 -11.89
N TYR A 81 -9.94 -9.41 -12.80
CA TYR A 81 -10.42 -8.56 -13.87
C TYR A 81 -11.14 -7.31 -13.33
N GLY A 82 -10.95 -6.18 -13.99
CA GLY A 82 -11.63 -4.91 -13.68
C GLY A 82 -11.19 -4.22 -12.38
N CYS A 83 -10.25 -4.80 -11.63
CA CYS A 83 -9.88 -4.31 -10.31
C CYS A 83 -8.69 -3.34 -10.29
N LEU A 84 -7.84 -3.33 -11.32
CA LEU A 84 -6.73 -2.39 -11.39
C LEU A 84 -7.18 -1.12 -12.13
N GLN A 85 -6.80 0.03 -11.59
CA GLN A 85 -7.07 1.35 -12.16
C GLN A 85 -5.80 2.20 -12.12
N ASN A 86 -5.67 3.10 -13.09
CA ASN A 86 -4.68 4.16 -13.08
C ASN A 86 -5.37 5.46 -12.67
N LEU A 87 -4.93 6.07 -11.58
CA LEU A 87 -5.46 7.34 -11.06
C LEU A 87 -4.62 8.52 -11.54
N ARG A 88 -5.28 9.62 -11.90
CA ARG A 88 -4.65 10.90 -12.15
C ARG A 88 -5.44 12.01 -11.46
N VAL A 89 -4.70 12.93 -10.86
CA VAL A 89 -5.24 14.17 -10.28
C VAL A 89 -4.48 15.35 -10.87
N TRP A 90 -5.21 16.24 -11.51
CA TRP A 90 -4.69 17.48 -12.09
C TRP A 90 -5.29 18.68 -11.37
N LEU A 91 -4.46 19.66 -11.04
CA LEU A 91 -4.88 20.98 -10.57
C LEU A 91 -4.95 21.91 -11.79
N ARG A 92 -6.09 22.59 -11.97
CA ARG A 92 -6.34 23.50 -13.09
C ARG A 92 -6.32 24.93 -12.58
N THR A 93 -5.40 25.74 -13.09
CA THR A 93 -5.22 27.12 -12.65
C THR A 93 -4.84 28.02 -13.82
N ALA A 94 -5.62 29.10 -14.01
CA ALA A 94 -5.35 30.12 -15.03
C ALA A 94 -5.08 29.55 -16.45
N GLY A 95 -5.83 28.52 -16.84
CA GLY A 95 -5.67 27.86 -18.15
C GLY A 95 -4.49 26.88 -18.23
N MET A 96 -3.76 26.65 -17.14
CA MET A 96 -2.70 25.65 -17.03
C MET A 96 -3.19 24.44 -16.23
N ASP A 97 -2.78 23.24 -16.66
CA ASP A 97 -3.09 21.99 -15.97
C ASP A 97 -1.80 21.38 -15.39
N HIS A 98 -1.77 21.20 -14.07
CA HIS A 98 -0.63 20.65 -13.33
C HIS A 98 -0.98 19.25 -12.82
N ARG A 99 -0.24 18.22 -13.25
CA ARG A 99 -0.43 16.87 -12.68
C ARG A 99 0.16 16.83 -11.27
N ILE A 100 -0.69 16.70 -10.27
CA ILE A 100 -0.27 16.68 -8.86
C ILE A 100 -0.08 15.25 -8.40
N PHE A 101 -1.05 14.36 -8.62
CA PHE A 101 -0.94 12.96 -8.20
C PHE A 101 -1.11 11.98 -9.36
N ALA A 102 -0.42 10.86 -9.25
CA ALA A 102 -0.56 9.73 -10.16
C ALA A 102 -0.28 8.42 -9.41
N ASP A 103 -1.18 7.46 -9.56
CA ASP A 103 -0.99 6.07 -9.09
C ASP A 103 -1.35 5.13 -10.25
N ASN A 104 -0.50 4.13 -10.50
CA ASN A 104 -0.71 3.11 -11.53
C ASN A 104 -1.05 1.73 -10.93
N ASP A 105 -1.13 1.64 -9.60
CA ASP A 105 -1.39 0.41 -8.85
C ASP A 105 -2.59 0.62 -7.92
N LEU A 106 -3.64 1.32 -8.37
CA LEU A 106 -4.87 1.48 -7.61
C LEU A 106 -5.77 0.24 -7.78
N TRP A 107 -5.69 -0.68 -6.82
CA TRP A 107 -6.47 -1.91 -6.83
C TRP A 107 -7.70 -1.82 -5.94
N VAL A 108 -8.86 -1.81 -6.58
CA VAL A 108 -10.17 -1.75 -5.92
C VAL A 108 -11.22 -2.42 -6.79
N GLY A 109 -12.16 -3.12 -6.15
CA GLY A 109 -13.27 -3.73 -6.86
C GLY A 109 -14.38 -4.20 -5.94
N LYS A 110 -15.59 -4.28 -6.48
CA LYS A 110 -16.74 -4.89 -5.82
C LYS A 110 -16.83 -6.35 -6.28
N ASP A 111 -16.86 -7.26 -5.30
CA ASP A 111 -16.93 -8.70 -5.51
C ASP A 111 -16.03 -9.25 -6.64
N PRO A 112 -14.70 -9.01 -6.60
CA PRO A 112 -13.78 -9.56 -7.59
C PRO A 112 -13.86 -11.08 -7.65
N ASP A 113 -13.80 -11.65 -8.85
CA ASP A 113 -13.71 -13.10 -9.02
C ASP A 113 -12.29 -13.61 -8.76
N PHE A 114 -11.94 -13.78 -7.49
CA PHE A 114 -10.64 -14.31 -7.08
C PHE A 114 -10.38 -15.73 -7.58
N ARG A 115 -11.43 -16.50 -7.92
CA ARG A 115 -11.31 -17.86 -8.50
C ARG A 115 -10.69 -17.86 -9.89
N SER A 116 -10.72 -16.72 -10.59
CA SER A 116 -10.03 -16.56 -11.88
C SER A 116 -8.50 -16.54 -11.77
N ILE A 117 -7.96 -16.45 -10.55
CA ILE A 117 -6.52 -16.46 -10.31
C ILE A 117 -6.04 -17.92 -10.25
N GLY A 118 -5.45 -18.38 -11.36
CA GLY A 118 -4.84 -19.71 -11.45
C GLY A 118 -3.72 -19.92 -10.42
N ASP A 119 -3.59 -21.16 -9.95
CA ASP A 119 -2.56 -21.64 -9.02
C ASP A 119 -2.47 -20.90 -7.67
N ALA A 120 -3.45 -20.07 -7.34
CA ALA A 120 -3.47 -19.32 -6.10
C ALA A 120 -3.79 -20.23 -4.91
N SER A 121 -2.99 -20.11 -3.86
CA SER A 121 -3.26 -20.68 -2.53
C SER A 121 -3.80 -19.58 -1.63
N PHE A 122 -5.03 -19.74 -1.17
CA PHE A 122 -5.76 -18.78 -0.36
C PHE A 122 -5.66 -19.11 1.13
N ALA A 123 -5.43 -18.10 1.94
CA ALA A 123 -5.44 -18.25 3.39
C ALA A 123 -6.88 -18.22 3.93
N VAL A 124 -7.12 -18.98 4.98
CA VAL A 124 -8.42 -19.12 5.65
C VAL A 124 -8.32 -18.51 7.05
N LEU A 125 -9.30 -17.71 7.44
CA LEU A 125 -9.39 -17.18 8.80
C LEU A 125 -9.57 -18.33 9.79
N ARG A 126 -8.74 -18.36 10.84
CA ARG A 126 -8.75 -19.43 11.86
C ARG A 126 -9.04 -18.91 13.25
N ASN A 127 -8.52 -17.74 13.58
CA ASN A 127 -8.74 -17.11 14.86
C ASN A 127 -8.97 -15.61 14.68
N ALA A 128 -9.83 -15.06 15.51
CA ALA A 128 -10.17 -13.64 15.53
C ALA A 128 -10.34 -13.20 16.99
N THR A 129 -9.52 -12.23 17.40
CA THR A 129 -9.69 -11.46 18.64
C THR A 129 -10.07 -10.03 18.28
N GLU A 130 -10.21 -9.17 19.29
CA GLU A 130 -10.56 -7.77 19.09
C GLU A 130 -9.51 -7.02 18.26
N ASP A 131 -8.24 -7.31 18.46
CA ASP A 131 -7.10 -6.60 17.89
C ASP A 131 -6.30 -7.42 16.86
N MET A 132 -6.60 -8.71 16.71
CA MET A 132 -5.79 -9.64 15.92
C MET A 132 -6.64 -10.62 15.12
N LEU A 133 -6.24 -10.86 13.86
CA LEU A 133 -6.82 -11.87 12.99
C LEU A 133 -5.70 -12.81 12.50
N ILE A 134 -5.89 -14.11 12.69
CA ILE A 134 -4.93 -15.14 12.26
C ILE A 134 -5.54 -15.93 11.11
N TYR A 135 -4.88 -15.86 9.97
CA TYR A 135 -5.17 -16.64 8.79
C TYR A 135 -4.14 -17.76 8.63
N GLN A 136 -4.54 -18.91 8.09
CA GLN A 136 -3.64 -20.01 7.76
C GLN A 136 -3.72 -20.35 6.27
N GLY A 137 -2.57 -20.59 5.65
CA GLY A 137 -2.50 -21.00 4.26
C GLY A 137 -1.24 -21.81 3.96
N MET A 138 -1.11 -22.21 2.69
CA MET A 138 0.06 -22.96 2.21
C MET A 138 0.86 -22.10 1.22
N VAL A 139 2.19 -22.09 1.34
CA VAL A 139 3.10 -21.42 0.42
C VAL A 139 4.29 -22.32 0.12
N GLY A 140 4.43 -22.79 -1.12
CA GLY A 140 5.55 -23.66 -1.49
C GLY A 140 5.63 -24.92 -0.61
N GLN A 141 4.49 -25.54 -0.32
CA GLN A 141 4.34 -26.66 0.63
C GLN A 141 4.60 -26.32 2.11
N ALA A 142 4.99 -25.09 2.47
CA ALA A 142 5.08 -24.67 3.86
C ALA A 142 3.69 -24.26 4.38
N HIS A 143 3.37 -24.69 5.61
CA HIS A 143 2.24 -24.17 6.35
C HIS A 143 2.61 -22.80 6.92
N VAL A 144 1.76 -21.79 6.65
CA VAL A 144 2.02 -20.39 6.99
C VAL A 144 0.87 -19.84 7.81
N SER A 145 1.20 -19.26 8.96
CA SER A 145 0.30 -18.40 9.73
C SER A 145 0.53 -16.96 9.30
N TYR A 146 -0.55 -16.27 8.97
CA TYR A 146 -0.60 -14.87 8.58
C TYR A 146 -1.31 -14.13 9.70
N ILE A 147 -0.61 -13.20 10.36
CA ILE A 147 -1.11 -12.53 11.55
C ILE A 147 -1.29 -11.05 11.21
N VAL A 148 -2.52 -10.58 11.37
CA VAL A 148 -2.90 -9.20 11.11
C VAL A 148 -3.27 -8.55 12.42
N ARG A 149 -2.71 -7.38 12.74
CA ARG A 149 -3.00 -6.69 14.00
C ARG A 149 -3.44 -5.25 13.77
N TRP A 150 -4.44 -4.84 14.52
CA TRP A 150 -4.96 -3.48 14.58
C TRP A 150 -4.49 -2.80 15.86
N ASN A 151 -4.02 -1.56 15.73
CA ASN A 151 -3.71 -0.70 16.86
C ASN A 151 -4.46 0.61 16.68
N LEU A 152 -5.27 1.01 17.67
CA LEU A 152 -5.93 2.32 17.64
C LEU A 152 -4.89 3.43 17.82
N VAL A 153 -4.80 4.36 16.86
CA VAL A 153 -3.90 5.51 16.92
C VAL A 153 -4.64 6.73 17.48
N SER A 154 -5.83 6.99 16.95
CA SER A 154 -6.76 8.02 17.42
C SER A 154 -8.18 7.63 17.00
N VAL A 155 -9.20 8.39 17.42
CA VAL A 155 -10.60 8.10 17.07
C VAL A 155 -10.77 7.86 15.56
N GLY A 156 -11.19 6.65 15.19
CA GLY A 156 -11.39 6.20 13.81
C GLY A 156 -10.10 5.94 13.01
N LEU A 157 -8.92 6.25 13.51
CA LEU A 157 -7.62 6.04 12.84
C LEU A 157 -6.88 4.87 13.48
N TYR A 158 -6.56 3.88 12.67
CA TYR A 158 -5.88 2.66 13.10
C TYR A 158 -4.56 2.48 12.35
N SER A 159 -3.59 1.88 13.03
CA SER A 159 -2.38 1.30 12.46
C SER A 159 -2.63 -0.20 12.24
N LEU A 160 -2.37 -0.66 11.02
CA LEU A 160 -2.45 -2.06 10.62
C LEU A 160 -1.04 -2.61 10.45
N SER A 161 -0.78 -3.79 11.02
CA SER A 161 0.45 -4.56 10.77
C SER A 161 0.11 -5.94 10.22
N PHE A 162 1.04 -6.49 9.45
CA PHE A 162 0.89 -7.79 8.83
C PHE A 162 2.21 -8.54 8.87
N GLU A 163 2.21 -9.73 9.46
CA GLU A 163 3.37 -10.61 9.60
C GLU A 163 3.03 -12.02 9.13
N TYR A 164 4.07 -12.81 8.85
CA TYR A 164 3.92 -14.24 8.62
C TYR A 164 4.83 -15.04 9.53
N GLU A 165 4.43 -16.27 9.83
CA GLU A 165 5.20 -17.27 10.55
C GLU A 165 5.08 -18.62 9.85
N ALA A 166 6.20 -19.32 9.68
CA ALA A 166 6.26 -20.69 9.17
C ALA A 166 7.40 -21.45 9.87
N GLY A 167 7.09 -22.61 10.45
CA GLY A 167 8.09 -23.47 11.09
C GLY A 167 8.86 -22.81 12.24
N GLY A 168 8.25 -21.87 12.97
CA GLY A 168 8.87 -21.13 14.06
C GLY A 168 9.75 -19.95 13.63
N ALA A 169 9.81 -19.63 12.33
CA ALA A 169 10.47 -18.45 11.80
C ALA A 169 9.44 -17.51 11.17
N GLY A 170 9.54 -16.22 11.46
CA GLY A 170 8.61 -15.22 10.95
C GLY A 170 9.25 -13.85 10.84
N ARG A 171 8.54 -12.93 10.19
CA ARG A 171 8.89 -11.51 10.17
C ARG A 171 7.68 -10.65 9.78
N PRO A 172 7.69 -9.36 10.15
CA PRO A 172 6.76 -8.39 9.58
C PRO A 172 6.92 -8.31 8.05
N LEU A 173 5.79 -8.25 7.35
CA LEU A 173 5.69 -7.95 5.93
C LEU A 173 5.47 -6.45 5.71
N PHE A 174 4.71 -5.82 6.59
CA PHE A 174 4.67 -4.38 6.79
C PHE A 174 4.23 -4.05 8.21
N GLU A 175 4.61 -2.85 8.64
CA GLU A 175 4.25 -2.27 9.94
C GLU A 175 3.64 -0.90 9.70
N ASP A 176 2.79 -0.46 10.61
CA ASP A 176 2.24 0.91 10.64
C ASP A 176 1.51 1.41 9.40
N TYR A 177 0.77 0.52 8.72
CA TYR A 177 -0.11 0.94 7.62
C TYR A 177 -1.35 1.65 8.18
N ARG A 178 -1.41 2.98 8.05
CA ARG A 178 -2.49 3.79 8.63
C ARG A 178 -3.75 3.81 7.78
N LEU A 179 -4.89 3.54 8.41
CA LEU A 179 -6.22 3.51 7.80
C LEU A 179 -7.23 4.24 8.69
N ARG A 180 -8.16 4.97 8.09
CA ARG A 180 -9.34 5.47 8.81
C ARG A 180 -10.52 4.54 8.54
N LEU A 181 -11.19 4.10 9.62
CA LEU A 181 -12.32 3.19 9.59
C LEU A 181 -13.58 3.90 10.08
N ASP A 182 -14.66 3.76 9.31
CA ASP A 182 -16.02 4.16 9.68
C ASP A 182 -16.83 2.98 10.23
N CYS A 183 -16.15 1.92 10.64
CA CYS A 183 -16.70 0.72 11.23
C CYS A 183 -15.75 0.17 12.29
N GLU A 184 -16.21 -0.81 13.05
CA GLU A 184 -15.33 -1.56 13.95
C GLU A 184 -14.33 -2.41 13.15
N PRO A 185 -13.07 -2.55 13.62
CA PRO A 185 -12.06 -3.36 12.93
C PRO A 185 -12.48 -4.81 12.65
N GLN A 186 -13.32 -5.39 13.50
CA GLN A 186 -13.78 -6.78 13.38
C GLN A 186 -14.78 -6.98 12.23
N THR A 187 -15.37 -5.88 11.73
CA THR A 187 -16.19 -5.88 10.51
C THR A 187 -15.32 -6.03 9.25
N VAL A 188 -14.03 -5.68 9.35
CA VAL A 188 -13.06 -5.79 8.27
C VAL A 188 -12.44 -7.18 8.27
N SER A 189 -12.34 -7.78 7.08
CA SER A 189 -11.66 -9.06 6.90
C SER A 189 -10.66 -8.96 5.75
N PHE A 190 -9.84 -9.99 5.56
CA PHE A 190 -8.76 -9.98 4.58
C PHE A 190 -8.85 -11.16 3.62
N MET A 191 -8.49 -10.88 2.37
CA MET A 191 -8.28 -11.87 1.31
C MET A 191 -6.77 -11.94 1.06
N ILE A 192 -6.16 -13.02 1.50
CA ILE A 192 -4.72 -13.24 1.42
C ILE A 192 -4.47 -14.43 0.53
N TYR A 193 -3.64 -14.27 -0.49
CA TYR A 193 -3.26 -15.38 -1.36
C TYR A 193 -1.85 -15.27 -1.87
N SER A 194 -1.28 -16.43 -2.16
CA SER A 194 0.03 -16.57 -2.79
C SER A 194 -0.11 -17.27 -4.14
N ILE A 195 0.72 -16.90 -5.12
CA ILE A 195 0.81 -17.55 -6.43
C ILE A 195 2.25 -18.00 -6.63
N PRO A 196 2.52 -19.28 -6.95
CA PRO A 196 3.87 -19.75 -7.20
C PRO A 196 4.50 -19.05 -8.40
N VAL A 197 5.81 -18.83 -8.33
CA VAL A 197 6.63 -18.29 -9.41
C VAL A 197 7.79 -19.24 -9.66
N SER A 198 8.17 -19.40 -10.94
CA SER A 198 9.37 -20.16 -11.30
C SER A 198 10.58 -19.65 -10.51
N SER A 199 11.32 -20.59 -9.90
CA SER A 199 12.42 -20.27 -9.02
C SER A 199 13.46 -21.37 -8.92
N THR A 200 14.62 -21.00 -8.41
CA THR A 200 15.73 -21.90 -8.11
C THR A 200 16.15 -21.64 -6.65
N PRO A 201 15.96 -22.60 -5.72
CA PRO A 201 15.30 -23.91 -5.90
C PRO A 201 13.80 -23.79 -6.23
N ALA A 202 13.23 -24.85 -6.82
CA ALA A 202 11.83 -24.90 -7.21
C ALA A 202 10.90 -24.80 -5.99
N GLY A 203 9.77 -24.10 -6.13
CA GLY A 203 8.78 -23.92 -5.05
C GLY A 203 9.16 -22.87 -4.00
N ALA A 204 10.30 -22.19 -4.14
CA ALA A 204 10.78 -21.22 -3.17
C ALA A 204 10.24 -19.80 -3.38
N SER A 205 9.72 -19.43 -4.55
CA SER A 205 9.30 -18.05 -4.85
C SER A 205 7.83 -17.93 -5.16
N HIS A 206 7.22 -16.87 -4.63
CA HIS A 206 5.79 -16.63 -4.71
C HIS A 206 5.49 -15.15 -4.86
N ARG A 207 4.33 -14.85 -5.45
CA ARG A 207 3.68 -13.54 -5.37
C ARG A 207 2.68 -13.58 -4.24
N LEU A 208 2.86 -12.73 -3.23
CA LEU A 208 1.92 -12.59 -2.12
C LEU A 208 1.06 -11.34 -2.33
N ARG A 209 -0.23 -11.46 -2.05
CA ARG A 209 -1.22 -10.38 -2.18
C ARG A 209 -2.06 -10.28 -0.92
N PHE A 210 -2.23 -9.06 -0.44
CA PHE A 210 -2.97 -8.76 0.76
C PHE A 210 -4.06 -7.73 0.45
N TRP A 211 -5.31 -8.20 0.49
CA TRP A 211 -6.49 -7.41 0.21
C TRP A 211 -7.31 -7.23 1.47
N LEU A 212 -7.76 -6.00 1.70
CA LEU A 212 -8.78 -5.67 2.69
C LEU A 212 -10.16 -5.84 2.06
N ARG A 213 -11.10 -6.38 2.83
CA ARG A 213 -12.50 -6.63 2.47
C ARG A 213 -13.44 -5.97 3.49
N THR A 214 -14.35 -5.13 3.02
CA THR A 214 -15.43 -4.55 3.84
C THR A 214 -16.80 -4.93 3.30
N PRO A 215 -17.80 -5.19 4.16
CA PRO A 215 -19.18 -5.36 3.73
C PRO A 215 -19.67 -4.16 2.92
N TYR A 216 -20.56 -4.42 1.97
CA TYR A 216 -21.21 -3.42 1.14
C TYR A 216 -22.71 -3.65 1.09
N THR A 217 -23.46 -2.72 1.67
CA THR A 217 -24.92 -2.67 1.55
C THR A 217 -25.29 -1.63 0.52
N SER A 218 -25.93 -2.05 -0.58
CA SER A 218 -26.48 -1.11 -1.54
C SER A 218 -27.62 -0.34 -0.89
N LEU A 219 -27.53 1.00 -0.88
CA LEU A 219 -28.56 1.88 -0.32
C LEU A 219 -29.77 2.07 -1.27
N SER A 220 -29.88 1.31 -2.36
CA SER A 220 -30.99 1.47 -3.32
C SER A 220 -32.33 1.03 -2.72
N PRO A 221 -33.31 1.94 -2.53
CA PRO A 221 -34.64 1.60 -2.06
C PRO A 221 -35.56 1.39 -3.26
N THR A 222 -35.32 0.36 -4.09
CA THR A 222 -36.19 0.09 -5.24
C THR A 222 -36.32 -1.40 -5.51
N SER A 223 -37.52 -1.93 -5.20
CA SER A 223 -38.25 -3.04 -5.84
C SER A 223 -37.53 -4.41 -5.92
N SER A 224 -38.05 -5.53 -5.41
CA SER A 224 -39.44 -5.98 -5.33
C SER A 224 -39.59 -7.01 -4.22
N VAL A 225 -40.71 -6.90 -3.49
CA VAL A 225 -41.28 -7.97 -2.64
C VAL A 225 -41.55 -9.17 -3.55
N ASN A 226 -40.58 -10.09 -3.70
CA ASN A 226 -40.73 -11.49 -4.14
C ASN A 226 -39.39 -12.15 -4.51
N SER A 227 -38.41 -12.13 -3.61
CA SER A 227 -37.37 -13.16 -3.66
C SER A 227 -36.95 -13.55 -2.25
N HIS A 228 -37.28 -14.78 -1.86
CA HIS A 228 -36.66 -15.49 -0.72
C HIS A 228 -35.19 -15.85 -1.02
N ALA A 229 -34.49 -15.03 -1.80
CA ALA A 229 -33.05 -15.14 -1.93
C ALA A 229 -32.45 -14.44 -0.70
N HIS A 230 -31.73 -15.18 0.12
CA HIS A 230 -30.84 -14.58 1.12
C HIS A 230 -30.11 -13.40 0.46
N PRO A 231 -30.06 -12.21 1.07
CA PRO A 231 -29.30 -11.09 0.53
C PRO A 231 -27.87 -11.60 0.31
N THR A 232 -27.45 -11.63 -0.95
CA THR A 232 -26.09 -12.03 -1.31
C THR A 232 -25.16 -11.00 -0.68
N GLU A 233 -24.37 -11.44 0.30
CA GLU A 233 -23.40 -10.58 0.95
C GLU A 233 -22.44 -10.05 -0.12
N SER A 234 -22.40 -8.74 -0.27
CA SER A 234 -21.55 -8.05 -1.22
C SER A 234 -20.45 -7.32 -0.47
N TYR A 235 -19.26 -7.24 -1.07
CA TYR A 235 -18.08 -6.71 -0.44
C TYR A 235 -17.29 -5.80 -1.39
N ILE A 236 -16.68 -4.77 -0.81
CA ILE A 236 -15.67 -3.95 -1.48
C ILE A 236 -14.30 -4.43 -1.04
N TYR A 237 -13.42 -4.61 -2.02
CA TYR A 237 -12.06 -5.06 -1.83
C TYR A 237 -11.07 -3.97 -2.22
N GLN A 238 -10.04 -3.77 -1.41
CA GLN A 238 -8.92 -2.88 -1.70
C GLN A 238 -7.61 -3.63 -1.49
N ARG A 239 -6.68 -3.60 -2.46
CA ARG A 239 -5.35 -4.17 -2.21
C ARG A 239 -4.52 -3.16 -1.44
N LEU A 240 -4.06 -3.54 -0.25
CA LEU A 240 -3.22 -2.68 0.58
C LEU A 240 -1.74 -2.95 0.38
N TRP A 241 -1.39 -4.22 0.14
CA TRP A 241 0.01 -4.63 0.04
C TRP A 241 0.20 -5.80 -0.93
N LYS A 242 1.40 -5.87 -1.49
CA LYS A 242 1.86 -6.97 -2.33
C LYS A 242 3.36 -7.21 -2.16
N SER A 243 3.78 -8.44 -2.43
CA SER A 243 5.18 -8.75 -2.73
C SER A 243 5.25 -9.65 -3.95
N ASP A 244 6.12 -9.30 -4.89
CA ASP A 244 6.43 -10.11 -6.08
C ASP A 244 7.67 -10.98 -5.91
N SER A 245 8.29 -10.90 -4.73
CA SER A 245 9.57 -11.54 -4.40
C SER A 245 9.51 -12.31 -3.08
N PHE A 246 8.31 -12.75 -2.67
CA PHE A 246 8.15 -13.51 -1.43
C PHE A 246 8.84 -14.87 -1.55
N LYS A 247 9.77 -15.18 -0.65
CA LYS A 247 10.55 -16.42 -0.66
C LYS A 247 10.18 -17.29 0.53
N LEU A 248 9.61 -18.46 0.26
CA LEU A 248 9.25 -19.44 1.27
C LEU A 248 8.99 -20.80 0.61
N GLY A 249 9.36 -21.88 1.26
CA GLY A 249 8.98 -23.22 0.85
C GLY A 249 9.41 -24.27 1.87
N ALA A 250 8.73 -25.42 1.87
CA ALA A 250 9.08 -26.57 2.69
C ALA A 250 9.70 -27.67 1.83
N GLY A 251 10.72 -28.34 2.35
CA GLY A 251 11.38 -29.46 1.66
C GLY A 251 12.07 -29.03 0.35
N LEU A 252 12.62 -27.81 0.29
CA LEU A 252 13.34 -27.33 -0.89
C LEU A 252 14.54 -28.24 -1.17
N ASN A 253 14.64 -28.74 -2.40
CA ASN A 253 15.73 -29.62 -2.80
C ASN A 253 16.95 -28.79 -3.25
N PHE A 254 17.83 -28.49 -2.29
CA PHE A 254 19.09 -27.77 -2.56
C PHE A 254 20.13 -28.65 -3.27
N GLU A 255 20.04 -29.98 -3.15
CA GLU A 255 20.95 -30.92 -3.83
C GLU A 255 20.72 -30.93 -5.35
N ALA A 256 19.49 -30.67 -5.78
CA ALA A 256 19.12 -30.58 -7.20
C ALA A 256 19.60 -29.29 -7.90
N LEU A 257 20.27 -28.37 -7.20
CA LEU A 257 20.78 -27.12 -7.78
C LEU A 257 21.92 -27.33 -8.79
N GLY A 258 22.50 -28.54 -8.81
CA GLY A 258 23.54 -28.95 -9.75
C GLY A 258 24.93 -28.42 -9.39
N SER A 259 25.95 -28.95 -10.06
CA SER A 259 27.37 -28.70 -9.75
C SER A 259 27.87 -27.28 -10.06
N LYS A 260 27.03 -26.43 -10.68
CA LYS A 260 27.38 -25.04 -11.01
C LYS A 260 27.13 -24.07 -9.85
N VAL A 261 26.45 -24.51 -8.79
CA VAL A 261 26.17 -23.68 -7.62
C VAL A 261 27.25 -23.89 -6.57
N VAL A 262 27.81 -22.80 -6.05
CA VAL A 262 28.72 -22.82 -4.91
C VAL A 262 27.88 -22.69 -3.64
N ILE A 263 27.91 -23.72 -2.79
CA ILE A 263 27.15 -23.78 -1.54
C ILE A 263 28.14 -23.66 -0.38
N ALA A 264 27.87 -22.73 0.55
CA ALA A 264 28.65 -22.63 1.78
C ALA A 264 28.35 -23.83 2.68
N THR A 265 29.40 -24.42 3.25
CA THR A 265 29.28 -25.45 4.28
C THR A 265 29.33 -24.80 5.66
N ARG A 266 28.49 -25.26 6.58
CA ARG A 266 28.55 -24.81 7.97
C ARG A 266 29.88 -25.23 8.58
N ASP A 267 30.54 -24.31 9.28
CA ASP A 267 31.72 -24.65 10.07
C ASP A 267 31.39 -25.74 11.11
N PRO A 268 32.29 -26.70 11.34
CA PRO A 268 32.02 -27.84 12.22
C PRO A 268 31.86 -27.47 13.70
N GLY A 269 32.15 -26.21 14.07
CA GLY A 269 32.01 -25.73 15.44
C GLY A 269 30.56 -25.53 15.90
N PRO A 270 30.32 -25.48 17.22
CA PRO A 270 29.03 -25.01 17.74
C PRO A 270 28.78 -23.56 17.29
N PRO A 271 27.51 -23.11 17.23
CA PRO A 271 27.21 -21.70 16.98
C PRO A 271 27.98 -20.84 18.00
N ALA A 272 28.83 -19.95 17.51
CA ALA A 272 29.51 -18.99 18.36
C ALA A 272 28.48 -17.96 18.85
N ILE A 273 28.42 -17.73 20.15
CA ILE A 273 27.70 -16.59 20.72
C ILE A 273 28.73 -15.46 20.78
N GLU A 274 28.74 -14.61 19.76
CA GLU A 274 29.47 -13.34 19.84
C GLU A 274 28.78 -12.49 20.91
N ARG A 275 29.37 -12.45 22.11
CA ARG A 275 29.03 -11.41 23.07
C ARG A 275 29.56 -10.11 22.50
N GLU A 276 28.65 -9.17 22.30
CA GLU A 276 28.94 -7.83 21.78
C GLU A 276 29.97 -7.14 22.69
N THR A 277 31.24 -7.32 22.35
CA THR A 277 32.36 -6.61 22.96
C THR A 277 33.02 -5.79 21.86
N GLN A 278 32.47 -4.57 21.71
CA GLN A 278 32.98 -3.41 20.98
C GLN A 278 32.86 -3.34 19.44
N PRO A 279 32.67 -2.10 18.92
CA PRO A 279 32.14 -1.87 17.59
C PRO A 279 33.26 -1.87 16.54
N LEU A 280 33.31 -2.90 15.70
CA LEU A 280 34.00 -2.79 14.42
C LEU A 280 33.06 -2.10 13.45
N SER A 281 33.14 -0.76 13.39
CA SER A 281 32.56 0.03 12.31
C SER A 281 33.25 -0.32 10.98
N LEU A 282 32.79 -1.38 10.31
CA LEU A 282 33.20 -1.72 8.94
C LEU A 282 32.51 -0.83 7.89
N PHE A 283 31.72 0.17 8.33
CA PHE A 283 31.18 1.20 7.45
C PHE A 283 32.03 2.46 7.56
N PRO A 284 32.65 2.94 6.47
CA PRO A 284 33.25 4.27 6.48
C PRO A 284 32.13 5.28 6.73
N ASN A 285 32.31 6.10 7.77
CA ASN A 285 31.52 7.28 8.08
C ASN A 285 31.05 8.00 6.80
N ARG A 286 29.81 7.78 6.36
CA ARG A 286 29.11 8.77 5.55
C ARG A 286 28.86 9.94 6.49
N ARG A 287 29.78 10.91 6.46
CA ARG A 287 29.58 12.20 7.13
C ARG A 287 28.19 12.73 6.74
N PRO A 288 27.39 13.23 7.70
CA PRO A 288 26.22 14.01 7.35
C PRO A 288 26.71 15.20 6.51
N ARG A 289 26.14 15.39 5.32
CA ARG A 289 26.32 16.63 4.58
C ARG A 289 25.69 17.74 5.40
N THR A 290 26.52 18.43 6.17
CA THR A 290 26.21 19.73 6.73
C THR A 290 25.86 20.67 5.58
N ILE A 291 24.68 21.25 5.66
CA ILE A 291 24.27 22.40 4.86
C ILE A 291 25.27 23.51 5.16
N VAL A 292 25.97 23.98 4.12
CA VAL A 292 26.66 25.27 4.13
C VAL A 292 26.22 25.99 2.87
N ASP A 293 25.40 27.01 3.07
CA ASP A 293 25.43 28.27 2.33
C ASP A 293 25.43 29.36 3.42
N PRO A 294 26.05 30.55 3.25
CA PRO A 294 26.12 31.29 1.98
C PRO A 294 27.46 32.02 1.70
N GLY A 295 27.60 32.59 0.49
CA GLY A 295 28.21 33.92 0.35
C GLY A 295 29.34 34.10 -0.66
N GLU A 296 29.00 34.82 -1.74
CA GLU A 296 29.76 35.88 -2.43
C GLU A 296 30.97 35.57 -3.35
N ASP A 297 30.81 36.08 -4.57
CA ASP A 297 31.74 36.70 -5.52
C ASP A 297 32.90 35.88 -6.11
N ASP A 298 32.88 35.67 -7.43
CA ASP A 298 33.62 36.57 -8.31
C ASP A 298 33.27 36.44 -9.81
N VAL A 299 33.54 37.56 -10.48
CA VAL A 299 33.29 37.95 -11.88
C VAL A 299 34.06 37.10 -12.89
N ALA A 300 33.43 36.69 -14.00
CA ALA A 300 34.10 36.60 -15.31
C ALA A 300 33.13 36.55 -16.51
N GLN A 301 33.41 37.44 -17.46
CA GLN A 301 32.75 37.65 -18.74
C GLN A 301 33.12 36.57 -19.78
N SER A 302 32.18 36.19 -20.66
CA SER A 302 32.40 36.00 -22.12
C SER A 302 31.02 35.80 -22.79
N ARG A 303 30.50 36.80 -23.51
CA ARG A 303 30.64 37.02 -24.96
C ARG A 303 30.54 35.74 -25.81
N PHE A 304 29.37 35.51 -26.41
CA PHE A 304 29.27 35.00 -27.78
C PHE A 304 28.12 35.70 -28.50
N SER A 305 28.48 36.35 -29.60
CA SER A 305 27.61 37.01 -30.56
C SER A 305 27.10 36.00 -31.60
N PHE A 306 25.94 36.32 -32.16
CA PHE A 306 25.35 35.70 -33.34
C PHE A 306 26.13 36.04 -34.62
N ASP A 307 26.17 35.07 -35.53
CA ASP A 307 25.99 35.27 -36.97
C ASP A 307 24.73 34.48 -37.39
#